data_AF-A0A967BW88-F1
#
_entry.id   AF-A0A967BW88-F1
#
_cell.length_a   1.000
_cell.length_b   1.000
_cell.length_c   1.000
_cell.angle_alpha   90.00
_cell.angle_beta   90.00
_cell.angle_gamma   90.00
#
_symmetry.space_group_name_H-M   'P 1'
#
loop_
_entity.id
_entity.type
_entity.pdbx_description
1 polymer ?
#
loop_
_entity_poly.entity_id
_entity_poly.type
_entity_poly.pdbx_seq_one_letter_code
_entity_poly.pdbx_strand_id
1 'polypeptide(L)'
;MPIIIKSKVIKGEGVGKSVGLKTANLDVQNLEKSGLKEFGVYVCKVKYKEKFYKGLLHYGPKKTFNNNISAEVLIIDFNQDIYGKELEIEVFNKIRDIKKFASKKKLIEQIKQDIKKEKSPCLH
;
A
#
# COMPACT_ATOMS: atom_id res chain seq x y z
N MET A 1 -8.89 10.78 -12.93
CA MET A 1 -7.75 9.97 -13.44
C MET A 1 -6.96 9.46 -12.25
N PRO A 2 -6.45 8.22 -12.27
CA PRO A 2 -5.61 7.71 -11.19
C PRO A 2 -4.24 8.40 -11.19
N ILE A 3 -3.62 8.50 -10.01
CA ILE A 3 -2.20 8.89 -9.90
C ILE A 3 -1.37 7.63 -10.14
N ILE A 4 -0.43 7.69 -11.08
CA ILE A 4 0.43 6.55 -11.42
C ILE A 4 1.77 6.71 -10.72
N ILE A 5 2.19 5.70 -9.97
CA ILE A 5 3.42 5.69 -9.19
C ILE A 5 4.25 4.49 -9.63
N LYS A 6 5.47 4.72 -10.11
CA LYS A 6 6.44 3.65 -10.38
C LYS A 6 7.46 3.62 -9.25
N SER A 7 7.50 2.51 -8.52
CA SER A 7 8.39 2.38 -7.37
C SER A 7 8.92 0.97 -7.21
N LYS A 8 10.16 0.90 -6.74
CA LYS A 8 10.84 -0.36 -6.41
C LYS A 8 10.39 -0.86 -5.05
N VAL A 9 10.15 -2.16 -4.97
CA VAL A 9 9.87 -2.83 -3.70
C VAL A 9 11.16 -2.94 -2.90
N ILE A 10 11.18 -2.31 -1.75
CA ILE A 10 12.30 -2.33 -0.80
C ILE A 10 12.00 -3.24 0.38
N LYS A 11 13.06 -3.66 1.08
CA LYS A 11 12.92 -4.47 2.28
C LYS A 11 12.42 -3.57 3.42
N GLY A 12 11.20 -3.81 3.87
CA GLY A 12 10.67 -3.21 5.10
C GLY A 12 11.09 -3.98 6.36
N GLU A 13 10.53 -3.57 7.49
CA GLU A 13 10.78 -4.21 8.80
C GLU A 13 10.07 -5.58 8.97
N GLY A 14 9.34 -6.04 7.95
CA GLY A 14 8.70 -7.37 7.95
C GLY A 14 7.47 -7.49 8.85
N VAL A 15 6.98 -6.39 9.43
CA VAL A 15 5.87 -6.36 10.41
C VAL A 15 4.58 -6.95 9.84
N GLY A 16 4.26 -6.69 8.57
CA GLY A 16 3.08 -7.23 7.88
C GLY A 16 3.06 -8.77 7.78
N LYS A 17 4.23 -9.40 7.64
CA LYS A 17 4.35 -10.86 7.55
C LYS A 17 3.83 -11.55 8.82
N SER A 18 3.98 -10.90 9.98
CA SER A 18 3.52 -11.41 11.27
C SER A 18 2.00 -11.44 11.44
N VAL A 19 1.24 -10.73 10.60
CA VAL A 19 -0.24 -10.66 10.62
C VAL A 19 -0.88 -11.45 9.47
N GLY A 20 -0.07 -12.19 8.68
CA GLY A 20 -0.54 -12.90 7.49
C GLY A 20 -0.84 -11.99 6.29
N LEU A 21 -0.43 -10.72 6.35
CA LEU A 21 -0.65 -9.75 5.28
C LEU A 21 0.68 -9.49 4.57
N LYS A 22 0.77 -9.88 3.30
CA LYS A 22 1.95 -9.58 2.48
C LYS A 22 1.88 -8.13 2.00
N THR A 23 2.57 -7.24 2.71
CA THR A 23 2.76 -5.85 2.28
C THR A 23 4.13 -5.67 1.64
N ALA A 24 4.19 -4.89 0.56
CA ALA A 24 5.41 -4.47 -0.09
C ALA A 24 5.71 -3.02 0.29
N ASN A 25 6.88 -2.77 0.86
CA ASN A 25 7.35 -1.39 1.11
C ASN A 25 7.85 -0.81 -0.22
N LEU A 26 7.45 0.42 -0.52
CA LEU A 26 7.81 1.12 -1.75
C LEU A 26 8.90 2.15 -1.44
N ASP A 27 9.83 2.32 -2.38
CA ASP A 27 10.76 3.43 -2.35
C ASP A 27 10.01 4.76 -2.52
N VAL A 28 10.13 5.63 -1.52
CA VAL A 28 9.38 6.89 -1.42
C VAL A 28 9.98 8.02 -2.26
N GLN A 29 11.21 7.88 -2.76
CA GLN A 29 11.88 8.93 -3.56
C GLN A 29 11.10 9.30 -4.83
N ASN A 30 10.43 8.33 -5.44
CA ASN A 30 9.57 8.57 -6.60
C ASN A 30 8.14 8.96 -6.22
N LEU A 31 7.75 8.73 -4.96
CA LEU A 31 6.39 8.92 -4.47
C LEU A 31 6.11 10.39 -4.16
N GLU A 32 7.08 11.12 -3.62
CA GLU A 32 6.97 12.58 -3.41
C GLU A 32 6.78 13.33 -4.74
N LYS A 33 7.34 12.81 -5.83
CA LYS A 33 7.21 13.38 -7.19
C LYS A 33 5.87 13.05 -7.85
N SER A 34 5.13 12.06 -7.34
CA SER A 34 3.88 11.59 -7.97
C SER A 34 2.69 12.54 -7.79
N GLY A 35 2.80 13.54 -6.92
CA GLY A 35 1.70 14.46 -6.61
C GLY A 35 0.71 13.93 -5.58
N LEU A 36 0.93 12.75 -4.99
CA LEU A 36 0.16 12.25 -3.84
C LEU A 36 0.56 13.03 -2.57
N LYS A 37 -0.22 14.06 -2.22
CA LYS A 37 0.11 15.00 -1.13
C LYS A 37 -0.50 14.62 0.22
N GLU A 38 -1.68 14.03 0.21
CA GLU A 38 -2.39 13.71 1.45
C GLU A 38 -1.97 12.36 2.02
N PHE A 39 -1.78 12.28 3.33
CA PHE A 39 -1.58 11.01 4.00
C PHE A 39 -2.89 10.25 4.19
N GLY A 40 -2.82 8.93 4.07
CA GLY A 40 -4.00 8.08 4.22
C GLY A 40 -3.82 6.67 3.68
N VAL A 41 -4.94 5.97 3.60
CA VAL A 41 -5.06 4.68 2.92
C VAL A 41 -5.91 4.87 1.68
N TYR A 42 -5.43 4.38 0.55
CA TYR A 42 -6.01 4.55 -0.77
C TYR A 42 -6.31 3.19 -1.39
N VAL A 43 -7.36 3.13 -2.20
CA VAL A 43 -7.54 2.02 -3.15
C VAL A 43 -6.53 2.18 -4.27
N CYS A 44 -5.88 1.09 -4.65
CA CYS A 44 -5.00 1.07 -5.81
C CYS A 44 -5.15 -0.19 -6.65
N LYS A 45 -4.71 -0.09 -7.91
CA LYS A 45 -4.32 -1.24 -8.72
C LYS A 45 -2.81 -1.33 -8.75
N VAL A 46 -2.29 -2.55 -8.69
CA VAL A 46 -0.87 -2.84 -8.77
C VAL A 46 -0.63 -3.64 -10.03
N LYS A 47 0.13 -3.07 -10.95
CA LYS A 47 0.63 -3.79 -12.10
C LYS A 47 1.99 -4.37 -11.76
N TYR A 48 2.08 -5.69 -11.89
CA TYR A 48 3.32 -6.44 -11.77
C TYR A 48 3.45 -7.37 -12.97
N LYS A 49 4.48 -7.11 -13.79
CA LYS A 49 4.63 -7.70 -15.13
C LYS A 49 3.38 -7.39 -15.98
N GLU A 50 2.75 -8.41 -16.56
CA GLU A 50 1.56 -8.30 -17.40
C GLU A 50 0.25 -8.51 -16.63
N LYS A 51 0.30 -8.56 -15.29
CA LYS A 51 -0.86 -8.81 -14.44
C LYS A 51 -1.18 -7.61 -13.57
N PHE A 52 -2.48 -7.34 -13.46
CA PHE A 52 -3.01 -6.34 -12.55
C PHE A 52 -3.63 -7.02 -11.32
N TYR A 53 -3.38 -6.43 -10.17
CA TYR A 53 -3.88 -6.87 -8.87
C TYR A 53 -4.57 -5.72 -8.17
N LYS A 54 -5.55 -6.03 -7.34
CA LYS A 54 -6.17 -5.05 -6.45
C LYS A 54 -5.29 -4.85 -5.24
N GLY A 55 -5.29 -3.65 -4.67
CA GLY A 55 -4.51 -3.36 -3.50
C GLY A 55 -4.97 -2.16 -2.70
N LEU A 56 -4.32 -2.00 -1.54
CA LEU A 56 -4.46 -0.84 -0.68
C LEU A 56 -3.08 -0.21 -0.49
N LEU A 57 -2.96 1.08 -0.79
CA LEU A 57 -1.76 1.86 -0.54
C LEU A 57 -1.90 2.62 0.78
N HIS A 58 -1.06 2.31 1.75
CA HIS A 58 -0.81 3.17 2.91
C HIS A 58 0.27 4.18 2.56
N TYR A 59 -0.03 5.47 2.67
CA TYR A 59 0.93 6.56 2.46
C TYR A 59 0.95 7.51 3.65
N GLY A 60 2.11 7.63 4.30
CA GLY A 60 2.37 8.57 5.37
C GLY A 60 3.41 8.08 6.38
N PRO A 61 3.58 8.78 7.52
CA PRO A 61 4.73 8.59 8.39
C PRO A 61 4.74 7.22 9.06
N LYS A 62 5.94 6.64 9.23
CA LYS A 62 6.13 5.50 10.13
C LYS A 62 5.89 5.93 11.58
N LYS A 63 5.33 5.03 12.39
CA LYS A 63 5.21 5.24 13.85
C LYS A 63 6.57 5.33 14.55
N THR A 64 7.63 4.84 13.92
CA THR A 64 8.99 4.81 14.47
C THR A 64 9.65 6.18 14.34
N PHE A 65 10.33 6.62 15.40
CA PHE A 65 10.89 7.94 15.76
C PHE A 65 11.52 8.87 14.68
N ASN A 66 11.61 8.48 13.41
CA ASN A 66 12.38 9.21 12.40
C ASN A 66 11.58 10.13 11.45
N ASN A 67 10.28 10.37 11.67
CA ASN A 67 9.45 11.27 10.83
C ASN A 67 9.46 10.99 9.31
N ASN A 68 10.05 9.87 8.87
CA ASN A 68 10.18 9.55 7.47
C ASN A 68 8.82 9.10 6.92
N ILE A 69 8.44 9.70 5.80
CA ILE A 69 7.29 9.30 5.00
C ILE A 69 7.53 7.86 4.51
N SER A 70 6.49 7.04 4.56
CA SER A 70 6.52 5.67 4.07
C SER A 70 5.33 5.38 3.16
N ALA A 71 5.56 4.49 2.22
CA ALA A 71 4.54 3.94 1.36
C ALA A 71 4.57 2.42 1.42
N GLU A 72 3.44 1.82 1.77
CA GLU A 72 3.29 0.36 1.82
C GLU A 72 2.06 -0.04 1.02
N VAL A 73 2.23 -0.98 0.09
CA VAL A 73 1.12 -1.53 -0.67
C VAL A 73 0.79 -2.94 -0.17
N LEU A 74 -0.47 -3.15 0.18
CA LEU A 74 -1.06 -4.47 0.38
C LEU A 74 -1.64 -4.94 -0.95
N ILE A 75 -1.08 -6.00 -1.53
CA ILE A 75 -1.61 -6.61 -2.75
C ILE A 75 -2.56 -7.75 -2.33
N ILE A 76 -3.82 -7.67 -2.76
CA ILE A 76 -4.86 -8.64 -2.39
C ILE A 76 -4.64 -9.93 -3.17
N ASP A 77 -4.81 -11.07 -2.50
CA ASP A 77 -4.63 -12.43 -3.05
C ASP A 77 -3.27 -12.67 -3.74
N PHE A 78 -2.22 -11.99 -3.26
CA PHE A 78 -0.89 -12.06 -3.84
C PHE A 78 0.06 -12.93 -3.02
N ASN A 79 0.68 -13.94 -3.66
CA ASN A 79 1.54 -14.90 -2.97
C ASN A 79 3.01 -14.91 -3.44
N GLN A 80 3.46 -13.95 -4.27
CA GLN A 80 4.82 -13.96 -4.82
C GLN A 80 5.80 -13.11 -4.00
N ASP A 81 7.09 -13.46 -4.08
CA ASP A 81 8.17 -12.59 -3.60
C ASP A 81 8.56 -11.61 -4.72
N ILE A 82 8.49 -10.32 -4.41
CA ILE A 82 8.73 -9.22 -5.34
C ILE A 82 9.78 -8.24 -4.82
N TYR A 83 10.58 -8.61 -3.82
CA TYR A 83 11.67 -7.75 -3.35
C TYR A 83 12.61 -7.36 -4.49
N GLY A 84 12.96 -6.07 -4.54
CA GLY A 84 13.82 -5.50 -5.57
C GLY A 84 13.16 -5.36 -6.95
N LYS A 85 11.90 -5.74 -7.12
CA LYS A 85 11.14 -5.55 -8.37
C LYS A 85 10.46 -4.19 -8.39
N GLU A 86 10.24 -3.69 -9.59
CA GLU A 86 9.45 -2.48 -9.82
C GLU A 86 7.96 -2.82 -9.91
N LEU A 87 7.13 -1.97 -9.31
CA LEU A 87 5.68 -1.99 -9.42
C LEU A 87 5.20 -0.67 -10.00
N GLU A 88 4.17 -0.75 -10.83
CA GLU A 88 3.36 0.41 -11.22
C GLU A 88 2.06 0.37 -10.40
N ILE A 89 1.82 1.42 -9.64
CA ILE A 89 0.67 1.54 -8.73
C ILE A 89 -0.23 2.65 -9.25
N GLU A 90 -1.45 2.29 -9.64
CA GLU A 90 -2.50 3.24 -9.99
C GLU A 90 -3.32 3.53 -8.73
N VAL A 91 -3.16 4.73 -8.17
CA VAL A 91 -3.86 5.18 -6.97
C VAL A 91 -5.17 5.86 -7.35
N PHE A 92 -6.27 5.39 -6.76
CA PHE A 92 -7.61 5.91 -6.95
C PHE A 92 -8.02 6.73 -5.71
N ASN A 93 -9.05 6.30 -4.99
CA ASN A 93 -9.69 7.08 -3.96
C ASN A 93 -9.09 6.80 -2.59
N LYS A 94 -8.96 7.84 -1.77
CA LYS A 94 -8.69 7.73 -0.33
C LYS A 94 -9.90 7.08 0.35
N ILE A 95 -9.68 6.02 1.12
CA ILE A 95 -10.74 5.33 1.87
C ILE A 95 -10.77 5.72 3.35
N ARG A 96 -9.64 6.21 3.88
CA ARG A 96 -9.55 6.80 5.23
C ARG A 96 -8.21 7.48 5.47
N ASP A 97 -8.17 8.31 6.51
CA ASP A 97 -6.93 8.79 7.10
C ASP A 97 -6.17 7.69 7.85
N ILE A 98 -4.91 8.00 8.20
CA ILE A 98 -4.07 7.15 9.04
C ILE A 98 -4.66 7.10 10.45
N LYS A 99 -4.80 5.89 10.98
CA LYS A 99 -5.30 5.65 12.34
C LYS A 99 -4.27 4.89 13.16
N LYS A 100 -4.13 5.28 14.43
CA LYS A 100 -3.37 4.50 15.41
C LYS A 100 -4.28 3.43 15.99
N PHE A 101 -3.85 2.17 15.93
CA PHE A 101 -4.54 1.06 16.58
C PHE A 101 -3.88 0.71 17.90
N ALA A 102 -4.71 0.47 18.93
CA ALA A 102 -4.28 0.04 20.27
C ALA A 102 -3.81 -1.43 20.32
N SER A 103 -4.14 -2.23 19.30
CA SER A 103 -3.69 -3.63 19.22
C SER A 103 -3.57 -4.10 17.78
N LYS A 104 -2.76 -5.15 17.58
CA LYS A 104 -2.61 -5.85 16.29
C LYS A 104 -3.93 -6.42 15.77
N LYS A 105 -4.80 -6.92 16.66
CA LYS A 105 -6.14 -7.42 16.31
C LYS A 105 -7.00 -6.32 15.66
N LYS A 106 -7.06 -5.13 16.27
CA LYS A 106 -7.83 -3.99 15.74
C LYS A 106 -7.29 -3.52 14.37
N LEU A 107 -5.97 -3.56 14.17
CA LEU A 107 -5.36 -3.26 12.88
C LEU A 107 -5.83 -4.26 11.81
N ILE A 108 -5.79 -5.57 12.08
CA ILE A 108 -6.24 -6.61 11.15
C ILE A 108 -7.73 -6.44 10.82
N GLU A 109 -8.57 -6.21 11.83
CA GLU A 109 -10.00 -5.97 11.64
C GLU A 109 -10.26 -4.77 10.73
N GLN A 110 -9.53 -3.67 10.93
CA GLN A 110 -9.63 -2.51 10.05
C GLN A 110 -9.19 -2.83 8.63
N ILE A 111 -8.08 -3.54 8.43
CA ILE A 111 -7.62 -3.89 7.08
C ILE A 111 -8.66 -4.76 6.36
N LYS A 112 -9.30 -5.69 7.04
CA LYS A 112 -10.40 -6.48 6.47
C LYS A 112 -11.59 -5.61 6.04
N GLN A 113 -11.93 -4.59 6.83
CA GLN A 113 -12.96 -3.62 6.45
C GLN A 113 -12.52 -2.76 5.26
N ASP A 114 -11.26 -2.35 5.22
CA ASP A 114 -10.68 -1.56 4.14
C ASP A 114 -10.70 -2.34 2.82
N ILE A 115 -10.37 -3.65 2.85
CA ILE A 115 -10.50 -4.56 1.69
C ILE A 115 -11.95 -4.68 1.24
N LYS A 116 -12.93 -4.71 2.16
CA LYS A 116 -14.35 -4.73 1.78
C LYS A 116 -14.83 -3.41 1.17
N LYS A 117 -14.18 -2.29 1.51
CA LYS A 117 -14.46 -0.96 0.95
C LYS A 117 -13.73 -0.70 -0.36
N GLU A 118 -12.77 -1.56 -0.70
CA GLU A 118 -12.03 -1.54 -1.95
C GLU A 118 -13.02 -1.61 -3.13
N LYS A 119 -13.05 -0.55 -3.94
CA LYS A 119 -13.89 -0.43 -5.13
C LYS A 119 -13.07 0.10 -6.31
N SER A 120 -11.89 -0.48 -6.56
CA SER A 120 -11.12 -0.16 -7.77
C SER A 120 -11.93 -0.53 -9.01
N PRO A 121 -11.76 0.24 -10.12
CA PRO A 121 -12.38 -0.12 -11.38
C PRO A 121 -12.06 -1.57 -11.74
N CYS A 122 -12.96 -2.29 -12.42
CA CYS A 122 -12.75 -3.70 -12.77
C CYS A 122 -11.38 -3.92 -13.44
N LEU A 123 -10.75 -5.05 -13.11
CA LEU A 123 -9.61 -5.59 -13.87
C LEU A 123 -10.24 -6.14 -15.15
N HIS A 124 -10.04 -5.46 -16.28
CA HIS A 124 -10.48 -5.95 -17.59
C HIS A 124 -9.36 -6.78 -18.20
#